data_AF-A0A935JWF6-F1
#
_entry.id   AF-A0A935JWF6-F1
#
_cell.length_a   1.000
_cell.length_b   1.000
_cell.length_c   1.000
_cell.angle_alpha   90.00
_cell.angle_beta   90.00
_cell.angle_gamma   90.00
#
_symmetry.space_group_name_H-M   'P 1'
#
loop_
_entity.id
_entity.type
_entity.pdbx_description
1 polymer ?
#
loop_
_entity_poly.entity_id
_entity_poly.type
_entity_poly.pdbx_seq_one_letter_code
_entity_poly.pdbx_strand_id
1 'polypeptide(L)'
;MAKRLDKPIRLYVMAIFVVIAYGLFPLVSVFPVGRESFLLVGPRFLPFNGSVQVLYGTDGEISVILLVITFALGLLASASAIVAFLGISEGRTATLIFVSLDVAWWFFLVSIGMSNLEGAGAFRLIGQLIFPPVWLTFVWWNFTRPDIGAYYKQESEKQQ
;
A
#
# COMPACT_ATOMS: atom_id res chain seq x y z
N MET A 1 -39.30 6.77 5.32
CA MET A 1 -38.15 6.37 4.48
C MET A 1 -36.88 6.94 5.10
N ALA A 2 -35.94 6.11 5.54
CA ALA A 2 -34.64 6.59 5.98
C ALA A 2 -33.90 7.23 4.79
N LYS A 3 -33.28 8.39 5.01
CA LYS A 3 -32.51 9.10 3.97
C LYS A 3 -31.34 8.21 3.53
N ARG A 4 -31.20 7.98 2.22
CA ARG A 4 -30.06 7.23 1.67
C ARG A 4 -28.80 8.08 1.84
N LEU A 5 -27.77 7.55 2.49
CA LEU A 5 -26.45 8.17 2.50
C LEU A 5 -25.80 7.87 1.16
N ASP A 6 -25.34 8.93 0.48
CA ASP A 6 -24.53 8.79 -0.71
C ASP A 6 -23.15 8.25 -0.35
N LYS A 7 -22.53 7.52 -1.29
CA LYS A 7 -21.19 6.98 -1.07
C LYS A 7 -20.21 8.16 -0.85
N PRO A 8 -19.45 8.18 0.25
CA PRO A 8 -18.54 9.29 0.54
C PRO A 8 -17.48 9.43 -0.55
N ILE A 9 -17.29 10.62 -1.12
CA ILE A 9 -16.26 10.89 -2.16
C ILE A 9 -14.87 10.44 -1.69
N ARG A 10 -14.58 10.58 -0.40
CA ARG A 10 -13.31 10.13 0.21
C ARG A 10 -13.06 8.64 0.03
N LEU A 11 -14.10 7.81 0.07
CA LEU A 11 -13.97 6.37 -0.15
C LEU A 11 -13.55 6.07 -1.59
N TYR A 12 -14.10 6.80 -2.58
CA TYR A 12 -13.67 6.68 -3.98
C TYR A 12 -12.20 7.03 -4.12
N VAL A 13 -11.82 8.21 -3.62
CA VAL A 13 -10.46 8.72 -3.71
C VAL A 13 -9.49 7.74 -3.05
N MET A 14 -9.83 7.22 -1.87
CA MET A 14 -8.94 6.30 -1.15
C MET A 14 -8.82 4.93 -1.75
N ALA A 15 -9.90 4.34 -2.26
CA ALA A 15 -9.81 3.08 -2.99
C ALA A 15 -8.90 3.21 -4.22
N ILE A 16 -9.03 4.29 -4.99
CA ILE A 16 -8.19 4.57 -6.15
C ILE A 16 -6.72 4.72 -5.73
N PHE A 17 -6.45 5.51 -4.70
CA PHE A 17 -5.08 5.69 -4.20
C PHE A 17 -4.47 4.38 -3.72
N VAL A 18 -5.21 3.53 -3.01
CA VAL A 18 -4.70 2.23 -2.56
C VAL A 18 -4.43 1.31 -3.75
N VAL A 19 -5.34 1.19 -4.71
CA VAL A 19 -5.16 0.36 -5.92
C VAL A 19 -3.96 0.82 -6.74
N ILE A 20 -3.77 2.14 -6.88
CA ILE A 20 -2.63 2.68 -7.62
C ILE A 20 -1.33 2.48 -6.84
N ALA A 21 -1.30 2.85 -5.55
CA ALA A 21 -0.10 2.82 -4.71
C ALA A 21 0.40 1.41 -4.39
N TYR A 22 -0.51 0.46 -4.16
CA TYR A 22 -0.20 -0.91 -3.72
C TYR A 22 -0.45 -1.96 -4.80
N GLY A 23 -1.09 -1.62 -5.93
CA GLY A 23 -1.35 -2.55 -7.01
C GLY A 23 -0.51 -2.25 -8.25
N LEU A 24 -0.79 -1.11 -8.89
CA LEU A 24 -0.18 -0.77 -10.18
C LEU A 24 1.30 -0.38 -10.07
N PHE A 25 1.67 0.48 -9.11
CA PHE A 25 3.06 0.92 -8.97
C PHE A 25 4.05 -0.23 -8.66
N PRO A 26 3.76 -1.16 -7.73
CA PRO A 26 4.63 -2.32 -7.51
C PRO A 26 4.89 -3.13 -8.78
N LEU A 27 3.82 -3.41 -9.55
CA LEU A 27 3.91 -4.15 -10.81
C LEU A 27 4.81 -3.44 -11.82
N VAL A 28 4.70 -2.12 -11.95
CA VAL A 28 5.56 -1.37 -12.89
C VAL A 28 7.00 -1.25 -12.38
N SER A 29 7.20 -1.16 -11.06
CA SER A 29 8.53 -0.96 -10.46
C SER A 29 9.41 -2.22 -10.42
N VAL A 30 8.80 -3.40 -10.40
CA VAL A 30 9.50 -4.68 -10.25
C VAL A 30 9.91 -5.30 -11.59
N PHE A 31 9.23 -4.98 -12.70
CA PHE A 31 9.62 -5.45 -14.03
C PHE A 31 10.51 -4.40 -14.70
N PRO A 32 11.86 -4.59 -14.72
CA PRO A 32 12.74 -3.62 -15.33
C PRO A 32 12.68 -3.79 -16.84
N VAL A 33 11.91 -2.95 -17.52
CA VAL A 33 12.08 -2.77 -18.97
C VAL A 33 13.32 -1.89 -19.17
N GLY A 34 14.50 -2.51 -19.00
CA GLY A 34 15.80 -1.89 -19.24
C GLY A 34 16.57 -1.53 -17.97
N ARG A 35 17.78 -2.09 -17.82
CA ARG A 35 18.72 -1.83 -16.71
C ARG A 35 19.19 -0.37 -16.59
N GLU A 36 18.88 0.51 -17.56
CA GLU A 36 19.36 1.90 -17.55
C GLU A 36 18.32 2.96 -17.91
N SER A 37 17.05 2.62 -18.08
CA SER A 37 16.07 3.59 -18.57
C SER A 37 14.69 3.30 -18.00
N PHE A 38 14.14 4.29 -17.29
CA PHE A 38 12.87 4.26 -16.57
C PHE A 38 12.90 3.49 -15.25
N LEU A 39 13.66 4.02 -14.30
CA LEU A 39 13.09 4.31 -12.99
C LEU A 39 11.82 5.15 -13.22
N LEU A 40 10.69 4.50 -13.47
CA LEU A 40 9.39 5.08 -13.17
C LEU A 40 9.32 5.10 -11.65
N VAL A 41 10.02 6.09 -11.11
CA VAL A 41 9.90 6.62 -9.77
C VAL A 41 8.43 6.95 -9.62
N GLY A 42 7.61 5.96 -9.22
CA GLY A 42 6.37 6.26 -8.54
C GLY A 42 6.72 7.30 -7.48
N PRO A 43 5.94 8.39 -7.31
CA PRO A 43 6.39 9.57 -6.58
C PRO A 43 7.22 9.19 -5.35
N ARG A 44 8.44 9.73 -5.17
CA ARG A 44 9.46 9.27 -4.18
C ARG A 44 8.97 9.10 -2.73
N PHE A 45 7.79 9.62 -2.47
CA PHE A 45 7.04 9.53 -1.25
C PHE A 45 6.30 8.18 -1.13
N LEU A 46 5.77 7.57 -2.19
CA LEU A 46 5.01 6.33 -2.10
C LEU A 46 5.86 5.11 -1.66
N PRO A 47 5.29 4.21 -0.83
CA PRO A 47 6.04 3.15 -0.14
C PRO A 47 6.82 2.19 -1.06
N PHE A 48 6.41 2.03 -2.32
CA PHE A 48 7.00 1.04 -3.22
C PHE A 48 8.32 1.43 -3.91
N ASN A 49 8.73 2.70 -3.86
CA ASN A 49 9.93 3.12 -4.60
C ASN A 49 11.24 2.80 -3.86
N GLY A 50 11.20 2.69 -2.53
CA GLY A 50 12.35 2.30 -1.71
C GLY A 50 12.59 0.79 -1.64
N SER A 51 11.53 -0.02 -1.65
CA SER A 51 11.61 -1.47 -1.45
C SER A 51 12.27 -2.22 -2.60
N VAL A 52 12.10 -1.77 -3.84
CA VAL A 52 12.74 -2.41 -5.00
C VAL A 52 14.27 -2.38 -4.88
N GLN A 53 14.85 -1.33 -4.31
CA GLN A 53 16.31 -1.27 -4.08
C GLN A 53 16.80 -2.25 -3.00
N VAL A 54 15.93 -2.60 -2.06
CA VAL A 54 16.23 -3.53 -0.97
C VAL A 54 15.97 -4.99 -1.37
N LEU A 55 15.17 -5.21 -2.42
CA LEU A 55 14.93 -6.53 -2.98
C LEU A 55 16.12 -7.07 -3.78
N TYR A 56 17.04 -6.20 -4.22
CA TYR A 56 18.30 -6.62 -4.84
C TYR A 56 19.30 -7.02 -3.74
N GLY A 57 19.76 -8.28 -3.78
CA GLY A 57 20.87 -8.78 -2.98
C GLY A 57 22.19 -8.11 -3.35
N THR A 58 23.25 -8.41 -2.59
CA THR A 58 24.62 -7.90 -2.81
C THR A 58 25.23 -8.33 -4.14
N ASP A 59 24.70 -9.40 -4.73
CA ASP A 59 25.00 -9.95 -6.06
C ASP A 59 24.12 -9.36 -7.18
N GLY A 60 23.13 -8.52 -6.82
CA GLY A 60 22.14 -7.98 -7.75
C GLY A 60 21.02 -8.97 -8.09
N GLU A 61 20.90 -10.10 -7.37
CA GLU A 61 19.79 -11.05 -7.54
C GLU A 61 18.62 -10.72 -6.61
N ILE A 62 17.39 -10.90 -7.10
CA ILE A 62 16.19 -10.71 -6.29
C ILE A 62 15.73 -12.06 -5.75
N SER A 63 15.57 -12.17 -4.42
CA SER A 63 14.94 -13.36 -3.84
C SER A 63 13.49 -13.48 -4.30
N VAL A 64 13.20 -14.56 -5.05
CA VAL A 64 11.86 -14.87 -5.56
C VAL A 64 10.82 -14.90 -4.44
N ILE A 65 11.19 -15.39 -3.26
CA ILE A 65 10.29 -15.44 -2.10
C ILE A 65 9.92 -14.03 -1.63
N LEU A 66 10.91 -13.13 -1.48
CA LEU A 66 10.65 -11.74 -1.08
C LEU A 66 9.78 -11.02 -2.12
N LEU A 67 10.02 -11.31 -3.40
CA LEU A 67 9.24 -10.78 -4.51
C LEU A 67 7.77 -11.22 -4.44
N VAL A 68 7.53 -12.52 -4.26
CA VAL A 68 6.19 -13.11 -4.19
C VAL A 68 5.42 -12.55 -3.00
N ILE A 69 6.04 -12.43 -1.82
CA ILE A 69 5.39 -11.86 -0.63
C ILE A 69 4.99 -10.41 -0.88
N THR A 70 5.91 -9.61 -1.45
CA THR A 70 5.69 -8.20 -1.76
C THR A 70 4.53 -8.02 -2.75
N PHE A 71 4.46 -8.85 -3.79
CA PHE A 71 3.34 -8.82 -4.73
C PHE A 71 2.02 -9.27 -4.11
N ALA A 72 2.04 -10.35 -3.32
CA ALA A 72 0.84 -10.88 -2.69
C ALA A 72 0.20 -9.83 -1.77
N LEU A 73 0.99 -9.14 -0.95
CA LEU A 73 0.49 -8.08 -0.07
C LEU A 73 -0.13 -6.92 -0.85
N GLY A 74 0.54 -6.45 -1.91
CA GLY A 74 0.03 -5.38 -2.77
C GLY A 74 -1.28 -5.74 -3.49
N LEU A 75 -1.36 -6.96 -4.04
CA LEU A 75 -2.57 -7.46 -4.69
C LEU A 75 -3.73 -7.61 -3.69
N LEU A 76 -3.48 -8.14 -2.50
CA LEU A 76 -4.50 -8.29 -1.45
C LEU A 76 -4.99 -6.93 -0.93
N ALA A 77 -4.09 -5.96 -0.75
CA ALA A 77 -4.45 -4.58 -0.40
C ALA A 77 -5.32 -3.93 -1.49
N SER A 78 -4.96 -4.13 -2.76
CA SER A 78 -5.73 -3.58 -3.89
C SER A 78 -7.09 -4.24 -4.06
N ALA A 79 -7.15 -5.57 -3.99
CA ALA A 79 -8.40 -6.33 -4.09
C ALA A 79 -9.35 -5.97 -2.95
N SER A 80 -8.85 -5.89 -1.72
CA SER A 80 -9.66 -5.48 -0.57
C SER A 80 -10.16 -4.04 -0.69
N ALA A 81 -9.37 -3.12 -1.25
CA ALA A 81 -9.81 -1.75 -1.52
C ALA A 81 -10.95 -1.68 -2.56
N ILE A 82 -10.92 -2.56 -3.58
CA ILE A 82 -12.01 -2.70 -4.55
C ILE A 82 -13.27 -3.25 -3.84
N VAL A 83 -13.13 -4.26 -2.99
CA VAL A 83 -14.25 -4.80 -2.21
C VAL A 83 -14.83 -3.74 -1.26
N ALA A 84 -13.97 -2.96 -0.60
CA ALA A 84 -14.38 -1.82 0.22
C ALA A 84 -15.17 -0.82 -0.63
N PHE A 85 -14.67 -0.51 -1.84
CA PHE A 85 -15.34 0.37 -2.77
C PHE A 85 -16.73 -0.12 -3.17
N LEU A 86 -16.96 -1.42 -3.26
CA LEU A 86 -18.28 -2.00 -3.55
C LEU A 86 -19.29 -1.87 -2.39
N GLY A 87 -18.90 -1.29 -1.25
CA GLY A 87 -19.78 -1.07 -0.11
C GLY A 87 -19.81 -2.24 0.88
N ILE A 88 -18.88 -3.19 0.76
CA ILE A 88 -18.74 -4.33 1.66
C ILE A 88 -17.83 -3.94 2.84
N SER A 89 -18.35 -4.05 4.07
CA SER A 89 -17.67 -3.61 5.31
C SER A 89 -16.39 -4.40 5.58
N GLU A 90 -16.40 -5.69 5.27
CA GLU A 90 -15.27 -6.61 5.39
C GLU A 90 -14.12 -6.16 4.49
N GLY A 91 -14.43 -5.63 3.30
CA GLY A 91 -13.44 -5.07 2.38
C GLY A 91 -12.67 -3.90 2.99
N ARG A 92 -13.37 -3.01 3.72
CA ARG A 92 -12.72 -1.90 4.44
C ARG A 92 -11.74 -2.43 5.48
N THR A 93 -12.18 -3.37 6.32
CA THR A 93 -11.33 -3.92 7.38
C THR A 93 -10.13 -4.66 6.78
N ALA A 94 -10.34 -5.46 5.73
CA ALA A 94 -9.29 -6.14 5.00
C ALA A 94 -8.28 -5.16 4.38
N THR A 95 -8.75 -4.04 3.81
CA THR A 95 -7.89 -2.99 3.25
C THR A 95 -6.94 -2.44 4.31
N LEU A 96 -7.48 -2.10 5.49
CA LEU A 96 -6.67 -1.59 6.60
C LEU A 96 -5.64 -2.62 7.08
N ILE A 97 -6.02 -3.89 7.16
CA ILE A 97 -5.11 -4.97 7.55
C ILE A 97 -3.98 -5.13 6.53
N PHE A 98 -4.30 -5.30 5.24
CA PHE A 98 -3.29 -5.56 4.22
C PHE A 98 -2.38 -4.36 3.96
N VAL A 99 -2.91 -3.13 3.99
CA VAL A 99 -2.08 -1.93 3.88
C VAL A 99 -1.15 -1.78 5.10
N SER A 100 -1.60 -2.14 6.30
CA SER A 100 -0.74 -2.14 7.50
C SER A 100 0.34 -3.21 7.43
N LEU A 101 0.00 -4.41 6.97
CA LEU A 101 0.94 -5.51 6.76
C LEU A 101 1.98 -5.16 5.69
N ASP A 102 1.57 -4.52 4.60
CA ASP A 102 2.47 -4.06 3.54
C ASP A 102 3.48 -3.04 4.07
N VAL A 103 3.03 -2.07 4.86
CA VAL A 103 3.92 -1.12 5.52
C VAL A 103 4.86 -1.82 6.52
N ALA A 104 4.36 -2.75 7.33
CA ALA A 104 5.20 -3.52 8.25
C ALA A 104 6.25 -4.37 7.53
N TRP A 105 5.86 -5.02 6.43
CA TRP A 105 6.74 -5.78 5.55
C TRP A 105 7.83 -4.88 4.95
N TRP A 106 7.45 -3.68 4.53
CA TRP A 106 8.38 -2.69 4.04
C TRP A 106 9.40 -2.27 5.10
N PHE A 107 8.98 -2.05 6.36
CA PHE A 107 9.89 -1.77 7.48
C PHE A 107 10.89 -2.90 7.69
N PHE A 108 10.41 -4.14 7.64
CA PHE A 108 11.24 -5.32 7.77
C PHE A 108 12.30 -5.39 6.67
N LEU A 109 11.90 -5.19 5.40
CA LEU A 109 12.84 -5.14 4.27
C LEU A 109 13.89 -4.05 4.49
N VAL A 110 13.49 -2.81 4.71
CA VAL A 110 14.45 -1.70 4.89
C VAL A 110 15.40 -1.93 6.07
N SER A 111 14.92 -2.55 7.16
CA SER A 111 15.79 -2.91 8.30
C SER A 111 16.87 -3.92 7.91
N ILE A 112 16.55 -4.90 7.07
CA ILE A 112 17.53 -5.84 6.48
C ILE A 112 18.47 -5.12 5.51
N GLY A 113 17.94 -4.22 4.67
CA GLY A 113 18.77 -3.44 3.75
C GLY A 113 19.79 -2.55 4.49
N MET A 114 19.37 -1.95 5.61
CA MET A 114 20.21 -1.11 6.45
C MET A 114 21.33 -1.89 7.15
N SER A 115 21.12 -3.16 7.52
CA SER A 115 22.19 -3.95 8.16
C SER A 115 23.40 -4.21 7.25
N ASN A 116 23.24 -3.97 5.94
CA ASN A 116 24.26 -4.21 4.92
C ASN A 116 24.89 -2.92 4.36
N LEU A 117 24.55 -1.73 4.89
CA LEU A 117 24.97 -0.43 4.35
C LEU A 117 25.62 0.45 5.41
N GLU A 118 26.80 1.00 5.10
CA GLU A 118 27.49 1.99 5.92
C GLU A 118 27.35 3.42 5.36
N GLY A 119 27.36 4.42 6.23
CA GLY A 119 27.47 5.84 5.84
C GLY A 119 26.21 6.46 5.20
N ALA A 120 26.40 7.24 4.11
CA ALA A 120 25.36 8.06 3.49
C ALA A 120 24.18 7.27 2.89
N GLY A 121 24.40 5.99 2.56
CA GLY A 121 23.34 5.09 2.08
C GLY A 121 22.29 4.77 3.15
N ALA A 122 22.72 4.59 4.41
CA ALA A 122 21.83 4.33 5.54
C ALA A 122 20.94 5.55 5.86
N PHE A 123 21.49 6.76 5.83
CA PHE A 123 20.70 8.00 6.04
C PHE A 123 19.57 8.18 5.01
N ARG A 124 19.83 7.82 3.75
CA ARG A 124 18.82 7.89 2.68
C ARG A 124 17.68 6.89 2.91
N LEU A 125 17.98 5.68 3.37
CA LEU A 125 16.98 4.66 3.70
C LEU A 125 16.16 5.05 4.93
N ILE A 126 16.79 5.63 5.96
CA ILE A 126 16.09 6.14 7.14
C ILE A 126 15.07 7.22 6.76
N GLY A 127 15.41 8.14 5.85
CA GLY A 127 14.47 9.13 5.35
C GLY A 127 13.25 8.53 4.64
N GLN A 128 13.40 7.34 4.05
CA GLN A 128 12.29 6.61 3.45
C GLN A 128 11.40 5.93 4.50
N LEU A 129 11.87 5.69 5.74
CA LEU A 129 11.09 5.06 6.82
C LEU A 129 9.94 5.92 7.34
N ILE A 130 9.99 7.23 7.13
CA ILE A 130 9.02 8.15 7.74
C ILE A 130 7.71 8.21 6.94
N PHE A 131 7.77 8.13 5.61
CA PHE A 131 6.59 8.34 4.79
C PHE A 131 5.55 7.20 4.86
N PRO A 132 5.93 5.91 4.78
CA PRO A 132 4.96 4.81 4.81
C PRO A 132 4.06 4.80 6.06
N PRO A 133 4.54 5.04 7.30
CA PRO A 133 3.69 5.23 8.48
C PRO A 133 2.75 6.43 8.39
N VAL A 134 3.24 7.56 7.88
CA VAL A 134 2.44 8.79 7.74
C VAL A 134 1.30 8.55 6.75
N TRP A 135 1.61 7.90 5.63
CA TRP A 135 0.62 7.49 4.65
C TRP A 135 -0.37 6.47 5.21
N LEU A 136 0.12 5.47 5.96
CA LEU A 136 -0.74 4.51 6.65
C LEU A 136 -1.73 5.22 7.59
N THR A 137 -1.25 6.17 8.38
CA THR A 137 -2.09 6.97 9.29
C THR A 137 -3.15 7.74 8.51
N PHE A 138 -2.79 8.30 7.36
CA PHE A 138 -3.73 9.00 6.48
C PHE A 138 -4.79 8.06 5.89
N VAL A 139 -4.42 6.86 5.47
CA VAL A 139 -5.37 5.83 4.98
C VAL A 139 -6.33 5.44 6.10
N TRP A 140 -5.81 5.08 7.27
CA TRP A 140 -6.60 4.76 8.46
C TRP A 140 -7.58 5.87 8.79
N TRP A 141 -7.09 7.10 8.92
CA TRP A 141 -7.92 8.27 9.24
C TRP A 141 -9.11 8.44 8.29
N ASN A 142 -8.92 8.20 6.99
CA ASN A 142 -10.01 8.34 6.03
C ASN A 142 -11.00 7.17 6.13
N PHE A 143 -10.55 5.93 6.24
CA PHE A 143 -11.42 4.75 6.29
C PHE A 143 -12.17 4.56 7.62
N THR A 144 -11.67 5.10 8.73
CA THR A 144 -12.31 4.98 10.05
C THR A 144 -13.22 6.15 10.41
N ARG A 145 -13.47 7.09 9.48
CA ARG A 145 -14.34 8.22 9.80
C ARG A 145 -15.79 7.79 10.07
N PRO A 146 -16.52 8.54 10.93
CA PRO A 146 -17.91 8.22 11.26
C PRO A 146 -18.86 8.20 10.05
N ASP A 147 -18.66 9.07 9.06
CA ASP A 147 -19.46 9.14 7.83
C ASP A 147 -19.30 7.87 6.97
N ILE A 148 -18.07 7.35 6.90
CA ILE A 148 -17.78 6.08 6.24
C ILE A 148 -18.40 4.91 7.01
N GLY A 149 -18.27 4.91 8.34
CA GLY A 149 -18.90 3.90 9.19
C GLY A 149 -20.42 3.84 9.03
N ALA A 150 -21.07 5.00 8.99
CA ALA A 150 -22.51 5.11 8.78
C ALA A 150 -22.93 4.60 7.39
N TYR A 151 -22.15 4.90 6.34
CA TYR A 151 -22.40 4.40 4.99
C TYR A 151 -22.36 2.86 4.93
N TYR A 152 -21.31 2.22 5.47
CA TYR A 152 -21.21 0.77 5.47
C TYR A 152 -22.28 0.08 6.30
N LYS A 153 -22.67 0.68 7.45
CA LYS A 153 -23.78 0.16 8.25
C LYS A 153 -25.08 0.14 7.45
N GLN A 154 -25.38 1.22 6.73
CA GLN A 154 -26.56 1.29 5.87
C GLN A 154 -26.50 0.27 4.72
N GLU A 155 -25.34 0.04 4.12
CA GLU A 155 -25.21 -0.98 3.06
C GLU A 155 -25.35 -2.41 3.60
N SER A 156 -24.83 -2.71 4.80
CA SER A 156 -25.03 -4.03 5.42
C SER A 156 -26.50 -4.33 5.73
N GLU A 157 -27.27 -3.32 6.15
CA GLU A 157 -28.70 -3.44 6.42
C GLU A 157 -29.53 -3.67 5.14
N LYS A 158 -29.01 -3.36 3.95
CA LYS A 158 -29.68 -3.64 2.66
C LYS A 158 -29.42 -5.04 2.12
N GLN A 159 -28.37 -5.70 2.60
CA GLN A 159 -27.95 -7.01 2.12
C GLN A 159 -28.56 -8.17 2.93
N GLN A 160 -29.27 -7.84 4.02
CA GLN A 160 -30.10 -8.76 4.81
C GLN A 160 -31.55 -8.76 4.31
#